data_AF-A0A962HUG5-F1
#
_entry.id   AF-A0A962HUG5-F1
#
_cell.length_a   1.000
_cell.length_b   1.000
_cell.length_c   1.000
_cell.angle_alpha   90.00
_cell.angle_beta   90.00
_cell.angle_gamma   90.00
#
_symmetry.space_group_name_H-M   'P 1'
#
loop_
_entity.id
_entity.type
_entity.pdbx_description
1 polymer ?
#
loop_
_entity_poly.entity_id
_entity_poly.type
_entity_poly.pdbx_seq_one_letter_code
_entity_poly.pdbx_strand_id
1 'polypeptide(L)'
;MKRLRLIACAAVVVALCVTSCSSSDSGRGSVVSPPQSGNQAPTIAGLSATTIDANASKTLTIRVTDAESPAADIDLAVAAADPALLPPERIELSGTGTHRSVTLTPSSDASGSTAVTVTATDPEGATSSSVIDVSVVSEPTSTRSLTADVFSKAEDSEPMELTGKGFIPDAADDPTAFDALINQITP
;
A
#
# COMPACT_ATOMS: atom_id res chain seq x y z
N MET A 1 -2.02 -10.08 30.46
CA MET A 1 -1.85 -11.41 29.85
C MET A 1 -1.62 -11.23 28.35
N LYS A 2 -0.37 -11.30 27.87
CA LYS A 2 -0.02 -11.54 26.46
C LYS A 2 1.45 -11.97 26.44
N ARG A 3 1.69 -13.23 26.09
CA ARG A 3 3.02 -13.85 26.12
C ARG A 3 3.75 -13.45 24.84
N LEU A 4 4.77 -12.60 24.97
CA LEU A 4 5.76 -12.32 23.94
C LEU A 4 6.67 -13.55 23.81
N ARG A 5 6.60 -14.27 22.69
CA ARG A 5 7.54 -15.36 22.39
C ARG A 5 8.65 -14.83 21.50
N LEU A 6 9.76 -14.44 22.13
CA LEU A 6 11.07 -14.41 21.52
C LEU A 6 11.52 -15.86 21.31
N ILE A 7 11.79 -16.29 20.08
CA ILE A 7 12.53 -17.53 19.84
C ILE A 7 13.69 -17.19 18.90
N ALA A 8 14.84 -16.96 19.51
CA ALA A 8 16.12 -17.19 18.87
C ALA A 8 16.39 -18.70 18.91
N CYS A 9 16.89 -19.30 17.83
CA CYS A 9 17.77 -20.46 17.93
C CYS A 9 18.52 -20.68 16.62
N ALA A 10 19.84 -20.50 16.69
CA ALA A 10 20.78 -20.96 15.70
C ALA A 10 20.83 -22.49 15.67
N ALA A 11 20.98 -23.07 14.48
CA ALA A 11 21.48 -24.44 14.33
C ALA A 11 22.27 -24.55 13.01
N VAL A 12 23.59 -24.45 13.13
CA VAL A 12 24.55 -24.99 12.16
C VAL A 12 24.67 -26.48 12.47
N VAL A 13 24.40 -27.35 11.48
CA VAL A 13 24.72 -28.78 11.57
C VAL A 13 25.54 -29.18 10.36
N VAL A 14 26.74 -29.66 10.65
CA VAL A 14 27.75 -30.18 9.73
C VAL A 14 27.75 -31.70 9.78
N ALA A 15 27.91 -32.28 8.58
CA ALA A 15 28.36 -33.64 8.21
C ALA A 15 27.52 -34.86 8.61
N LEU A 16 27.13 -35.66 7.60
CA LEU A 16 27.32 -37.11 7.62
C LEU A 16 27.39 -37.67 6.18
N CYS A 17 28.48 -38.40 5.90
CA CYS A 17 28.75 -39.11 4.67
C CYS A 17 27.81 -40.32 4.49
N VAL A 18 27.28 -40.53 3.28
CA VAL A 18 26.70 -41.82 2.87
C VAL A 18 27.31 -42.25 1.55
N THR A 19 28.24 -43.20 1.64
CA THR A 19 28.62 -44.09 0.55
C THR A 19 27.50 -45.13 0.43
N SER A 20 26.66 -45.03 -0.59
CA SER A 20 25.69 -46.08 -0.91
C SER A 20 26.22 -46.94 -2.06
N CYS A 21 26.20 -48.24 -1.80
CA CYS A 21 26.74 -49.35 -2.58
C CYS A 21 25.94 -49.61 -3.87
N SER A 22 26.61 -50.12 -4.90
CA SER A 22 26.01 -50.64 -6.12
C SER A 22 25.20 -51.91 -5.84
N SER A 23 23.96 -51.95 -6.33
CA SER A 23 23.22 -53.19 -6.55
C SER A 23 22.59 -53.13 -7.93
N SER A 24 23.07 -54.00 -8.82
CA SER A 24 22.51 -54.26 -10.14
C SER A 24 21.05 -54.73 -10.01
N ASP A 25 20.10 -53.94 -10.51
CA ASP A 25 18.75 -54.42 -10.80
C ASP A 25 18.43 -54.22 -12.28
N SER A 26 17.82 -55.25 -12.84
CA SER A 26 17.70 -55.47 -14.28
C SER A 26 16.33 -54.99 -14.74
N GLY A 27 16.30 -53.93 -15.57
CA GLY A 27 15.21 -53.74 -16.53
C GLY A 27 13.91 -53.08 -16.05
N ARG A 28 13.96 -52.10 -15.13
CA ARG A 28 12.88 -51.10 -15.02
C ARG A 28 13.49 -49.71 -15.06
N GLY A 29 13.12 -48.93 -16.08
CA GLY A 29 13.55 -47.55 -16.22
C GLY A 29 13.26 -46.81 -14.92
N SER A 30 14.33 -46.45 -14.20
CA SER A 30 14.25 -45.51 -13.09
C SER A 30 13.77 -44.20 -13.70
N VAL A 31 12.47 -43.95 -13.59
CA VAL A 31 11.90 -42.62 -13.79
C VAL A 31 12.54 -41.79 -12.68
N VAL A 32 13.68 -41.18 -12.98
CA VAL A 32 14.20 -40.08 -12.18
C VAL A 32 13.13 -39.03 -12.30
N SER A 33 12.24 -38.97 -11.31
CA SER A 33 11.35 -37.83 -11.16
C SER A 33 12.26 -36.61 -11.12
N PRO A 34 12.02 -35.58 -11.95
CA PRO A 34 12.77 -34.34 -11.83
C PRO A 34 12.69 -33.89 -10.36
N PRO A 35 13.76 -33.28 -9.82
CA PRO A 35 13.71 -32.74 -8.46
C PRO A 35 12.47 -31.84 -8.39
N GLN A 36 11.52 -32.17 -7.50
CA GLN A 36 10.37 -31.29 -7.29
C GLN A 36 10.94 -29.95 -6.83
N SER A 37 10.65 -28.87 -7.57
CA SER A 37 10.92 -27.53 -7.07
C SER A 37 10.20 -27.40 -5.74
N GLY A 38 10.92 -27.03 -4.69
CA GLY A 38 10.29 -26.69 -3.42
C GLY A 38 9.38 -25.48 -3.61
N ASN A 39 8.46 -25.30 -2.67
CA ASN A 39 7.55 -24.15 -2.68
C ASN A 39 8.32 -22.83 -2.75
N GLN A 40 7.87 -21.91 -3.61
CA GLN A 40 8.41 -20.56 -3.74
C GLN A 40 7.45 -19.54 -3.16
N ALA A 41 7.97 -18.41 -2.72
CA ALA A 41 7.11 -17.35 -2.23
C ALA A 41 6.38 -16.64 -3.39
N PRO A 42 5.13 -16.19 -3.18
CA PRO A 42 4.41 -15.36 -4.15
C PRO A 42 5.18 -14.11 -4.58
N THR A 43 4.88 -13.59 -5.76
CA THR A 43 5.39 -12.31 -6.25
C THR A 43 4.29 -11.25 -6.30
N ILE A 44 4.58 -10.05 -5.78
CA ILE A 44 3.68 -8.88 -5.79
C ILE A 44 4.26 -7.82 -6.74
N ALA A 45 3.47 -7.36 -7.70
CA ALA A 45 3.83 -6.30 -8.65
C ALA A 45 2.76 -5.20 -8.75
N GLY A 46 3.12 -4.02 -9.28
CA GLY A 46 2.21 -2.88 -9.49
C GLY A 46 2.12 -1.91 -8.31
N LEU A 47 2.91 -2.13 -7.26
CA LEU A 47 3.04 -1.23 -6.14
C LEU A 47 4.11 -0.16 -6.43
N SER A 48 3.74 1.10 -6.25
CA SER A 48 4.64 2.25 -6.34
C SER A 48 4.31 3.27 -5.25
N ALA A 49 5.29 4.11 -4.91
CA ALA A 49 5.08 5.23 -3.98
C ALA A 49 3.95 6.13 -4.48
N THR A 50 3.15 6.64 -3.55
CA THR A 50 1.90 7.30 -3.91
C THR A 50 1.58 8.48 -3.00
N THR A 51 0.99 9.50 -3.58
CA THR A 51 0.44 10.65 -2.86
C THR A 51 -1.09 10.59 -2.87
N ILE A 52 -1.71 10.88 -1.72
CA ILE A 52 -3.15 10.93 -1.49
C ILE A 52 -3.47 12.31 -0.88
N ASP A 53 -4.52 12.97 -1.34
CA ASP A 53 -5.01 14.17 -0.68
C ASP A 53 -5.70 13.80 0.64
N ALA A 54 -5.58 14.64 1.66
CA ALA A 54 -6.31 14.49 2.91
C ALA A 54 -7.80 14.34 2.59
N ASN A 55 -8.54 13.51 3.32
CA ASN A 55 -9.96 13.22 3.06
C ASN A 55 -10.30 12.52 1.71
N ALA A 56 -9.32 12.23 0.86
CA ALA A 56 -9.50 11.42 -0.35
C ALA A 56 -9.10 9.95 -0.13
N SER A 57 -9.57 9.06 -1.00
CA SER A 57 -9.16 7.66 -1.06
C SER A 57 -8.39 7.37 -2.34
N LYS A 58 -7.40 6.49 -2.29
CA LYS A 58 -6.66 6.07 -3.48
C LYS A 58 -6.59 4.55 -3.59
N THR A 59 -6.96 4.03 -4.77
CA THR A 59 -6.88 2.61 -5.09
C THR A 59 -5.62 2.30 -5.87
N LEU A 60 -4.85 1.33 -5.39
CA LEU A 60 -3.66 0.78 -6.04
C LEU A 60 -3.99 -0.62 -6.57
N THR A 61 -3.88 -0.82 -7.88
CA THR A 61 -4.04 -2.15 -8.48
C THR A 61 -2.71 -2.90 -8.44
N ILE A 62 -2.74 -4.12 -7.91
CA ILE A 62 -1.59 -5.00 -7.79
C ILE A 62 -1.81 -6.29 -8.56
N ARG A 63 -0.70 -6.93 -8.94
CA ARG A 63 -0.67 -8.28 -9.49
C ARG A 63 0.01 -9.22 -8.52
N VAL A 64 -0.65 -10.34 -8.24
CA VAL A 64 -0.11 -11.41 -7.38
C VAL A 64 0.00 -12.68 -8.21
N THR A 65 1.20 -13.26 -8.26
CA THR A 65 1.49 -14.46 -9.03
C THR A 65 2.36 -15.40 -8.23
N ASP A 66 2.13 -16.69 -8.37
CA ASP A 66 2.95 -17.74 -7.80
C ASP A 66 3.12 -18.87 -8.83
N ALA A 67 4.24 -19.59 -8.79
CA ALA A 67 4.53 -20.63 -9.78
C ALA A 67 3.87 -21.96 -9.43
N GLU A 68 3.67 -22.22 -8.13
CA GLU A 68 3.14 -23.46 -7.60
C GLU A 68 1.66 -23.35 -7.22
N SER A 69 1.22 -22.17 -6.77
CA SER A 69 -0.11 -21.91 -6.21
C SER A 69 -1.00 -21.07 -7.11
N PRO A 70 -2.32 -21.37 -7.20
CA PRO A 70 -3.28 -20.48 -7.83
C PRO A 70 -3.33 -19.13 -7.10
N ALA A 71 -3.34 -18.02 -7.83
CA ALA A 71 -3.40 -16.67 -7.24
C ALA A 71 -4.67 -16.37 -6.41
N ALA A 72 -5.70 -17.22 -6.53
CA ALA A 72 -6.90 -17.13 -5.71
C ALA A 72 -6.67 -17.63 -4.27
N ASP A 73 -5.72 -18.56 -4.09
CA ASP A 73 -5.42 -19.22 -2.82
C ASP A 73 -4.32 -18.48 -2.04
N ILE A 74 -3.80 -17.38 -2.59
CA ILE A 74 -2.81 -16.53 -1.93
C ILE A 74 -3.52 -15.53 -1.03
N ASP A 75 -3.17 -15.58 0.25
CA ASP A 75 -3.65 -14.65 1.27
C ASP A 75 -2.84 -13.35 1.22
N LEU A 76 -3.55 -12.21 1.26
CA LEU A 76 -2.95 -10.88 1.31
C LEU A 76 -3.23 -10.21 2.65
N ALA A 77 -2.19 -9.59 3.21
CA ALA A 77 -2.28 -8.73 4.37
C ALA A 77 -1.64 -7.38 4.08
N VAL A 78 -2.25 -6.29 4.56
CA VAL A 78 -1.72 -4.93 4.41
C VAL A 78 -1.64 -4.27 5.78
N ALA A 79 -0.52 -3.60 6.06
CA ALA A 79 -0.31 -2.87 7.30
C ALA A 79 0.41 -1.54 7.05
N ALA A 80 -0.06 -0.48 7.69
CA ALA A 80 0.62 0.81 7.74
C ALA A 80 1.54 0.88 8.97
N ALA A 81 2.70 1.53 8.82
CA ALA A 81 3.62 1.79 9.93
C ALA A 81 3.06 2.81 10.92
N ASP A 82 2.28 3.79 10.43
CA ASP A 82 1.56 4.77 11.25
C ASP A 82 0.03 4.54 11.18
N PRO A 83 -0.56 3.83 12.16
CA PRO A 83 -2.00 3.59 12.19
C PRO A 83 -2.82 4.84 12.56
N ALA A 84 -2.20 5.91 13.06
CA ALA A 84 -2.90 7.17 13.30
C ALA A 84 -3.16 7.92 11.99
N LEU A 85 -2.20 7.87 11.06
CA LEU A 85 -2.33 8.43 9.72
C LEU A 85 -3.20 7.55 8.80
N LEU A 86 -3.00 6.23 8.84
CA LEU A 86 -3.71 5.27 8.00
C LEU A 86 -4.19 4.06 8.84
N PRO A 87 -5.39 4.15 9.43
CA PRO A 87 -5.95 3.08 10.26
C PRO A 87 -6.19 1.79 9.47
N PRO A 88 -6.00 0.61 10.08
CA PRO A 88 -6.21 -0.68 9.41
C PRO A 88 -7.66 -0.86 8.94
N GLU A 89 -8.65 -0.27 9.63
CA GLU A 89 -10.06 -0.32 9.24
C GLU A 89 -10.36 0.50 7.97
N ARG A 90 -9.44 1.37 7.56
CA ARG A 90 -9.53 2.20 6.36
C ARG A 90 -8.64 1.72 5.21
N ILE A 91 -8.10 0.50 5.33
CA ILE A 91 -7.39 -0.20 4.28
C ILE A 91 -8.29 -1.33 3.78
N GLU A 92 -8.73 -1.25 2.53
CA GLU A 92 -9.62 -2.23 1.94
C GLU A 92 -8.91 -3.03 0.85
N LEU A 93 -9.00 -4.35 0.96
CA LEU A 93 -8.55 -5.29 -0.07
C LEU A 93 -9.75 -5.74 -0.90
N SER A 94 -9.62 -5.66 -2.22
CA SER A 94 -10.64 -6.12 -3.16
C SER A 94 -10.03 -6.84 -4.36
N GLY A 95 -10.89 -7.49 -5.17
CA GLY A 95 -10.46 -8.32 -6.30
C GLY A 95 -10.15 -9.76 -5.91
N THR A 96 -10.01 -10.61 -6.92
CA THR A 96 -9.75 -12.05 -6.77
C THR A 96 -8.71 -12.52 -7.78
N GLY A 97 -8.06 -13.66 -7.50
CA GLY A 97 -7.02 -14.20 -8.38
C GLY A 97 -5.82 -13.26 -8.51
N THR A 98 -5.32 -13.12 -9.74
CA THR A 98 -4.09 -12.36 -10.03
C THR A 98 -4.24 -10.86 -9.85
N HIS A 99 -5.41 -10.28 -10.11
CA HIS A 99 -5.61 -8.82 -10.05
C HIS A 99 -6.35 -8.46 -8.76
N ARG A 100 -5.62 -7.84 -7.83
CA ARG A 100 -6.15 -7.35 -6.56
C ARG A 100 -6.01 -5.84 -6.50
N SER A 101 -6.79 -5.21 -5.64
CA SER A 101 -6.74 -3.77 -5.41
C SER A 101 -6.64 -3.49 -3.92
N VAL A 102 -5.78 -2.54 -3.57
CA VAL A 102 -5.62 -2.00 -2.22
C VAL A 102 -6.15 -0.57 -2.24
N THR A 103 -7.26 -0.32 -1.56
CA THR A 103 -7.78 1.03 -1.37
C THR A 103 -7.29 1.56 -0.04
N LEU A 104 -6.64 2.73 -0.07
CA LEU A 104 -6.09 3.41 1.09
C LEU A 104 -6.89 4.69 1.33
N THR A 105 -7.45 4.82 2.53
CA THR A 105 -8.18 6.01 2.96
C THR A 105 -7.53 6.54 4.25
N PRO A 106 -6.81 7.67 4.21
CA PRO A 106 -6.23 8.26 5.41
C PRO A 106 -7.27 8.61 6.48
N SER A 107 -6.81 8.84 7.71
CA SER A 107 -7.62 9.49 8.74
C SER A 107 -8.07 10.87 8.26
N SER A 108 -9.27 11.28 8.69
CA SER A 108 -9.82 12.59 8.34
C SER A 108 -8.86 13.70 8.76
N ASP A 109 -8.65 14.64 7.84
CA ASP A 109 -7.80 15.82 7.99
C ASP A 109 -6.33 15.56 8.36
N ALA A 110 -5.89 14.31 8.28
CA ALA A 110 -4.52 13.93 8.56
C ALA A 110 -3.60 14.26 7.38
N SER A 111 -2.35 14.56 7.70
CA SER A 111 -1.28 14.76 6.71
C SER A 111 0.01 14.19 7.27
N GLY A 112 0.93 13.80 6.38
CA GLY A 112 2.18 13.16 6.76
C GLY A 112 2.57 12.06 5.78
N SER A 113 3.48 11.18 6.19
CA SER A 113 3.92 10.08 5.36
C SER A 113 4.06 8.81 6.20
N THR A 114 3.63 7.68 5.65
CA THR A 114 3.76 6.37 6.27
C THR A 114 4.20 5.33 5.25
N ALA A 115 5.03 4.38 5.69
CA ALA A 115 5.27 3.18 4.92
C ALA A 115 4.05 2.24 5.03
N VAL A 116 3.68 1.60 3.93
CA VAL A 116 2.66 0.56 3.87
C VAL A 116 3.31 -0.73 3.36
N THR A 117 3.14 -1.81 4.12
CA THR A 117 3.65 -3.14 3.79
C THR A 117 2.50 -4.02 3.32
N VAL A 118 2.65 -4.61 2.14
CA VAL A 118 1.76 -5.63 1.59
C VAL A 118 2.48 -6.97 1.66
N THR A 119 1.87 -7.96 2.30
CA THR A 119 2.41 -9.32 2.46
C THR A 119 1.53 -10.31 1.72
N ALA A 120 2.14 -11.20 0.95
CA ALA A 120 1.47 -12.32 0.28
C ALA A 120 1.96 -13.63 0.89
N THR A 121 1.02 -14.52 1.22
CA THR A 121 1.29 -15.84 1.82
C THR A 121 0.59 -16.91 0.99
N ASP A 122 1.33 -17.91 0.52
CA ASP A 122 0.73 -19.06 -0.15
C ASP A 122 0.15 -20.09 0.86
N PRO A 123 -0.62 -21.09 0.40
CA PRO A 123 -1.21 -22.12 1.27
C PRO A 123 -0.19 -23.01 2.00
N GLU A 124 1.04 -23.05 1.53
CA GLU A 124 2.14 -23.86 2.05
C GLU A 124 3.02 -23.07 3.03
N GLY A 125 2.73 -21.78 3.20
CA GLY A 125 3.30 -20.86 4.17
C GLY A 125 4.51 -20.06 3.69
N ALA A 126 4.90 -20.11 2.41
CA ALA A 126 5.94 -19.19 1.93
C ALA A 126 5.37 -17.77 1.73
N THR A 127 6.21 -16.79 2.03
CA THR A 127 5.77 -15.39 2.19
C THR A 127 6.69 -14.44 1.45
N SER A 128 6.10 -13.39 0.89
CA SER A 128 6.82 -12.24 0.34
C SER A 128 6.19 -10.93 0.80
N SER A 129 6.98 -9.86 0.79
CA SER A 129 6.54 -8.54 1.26
C SER A 129 7.03 -7.45 0.32
N SER A 130 6.16 -6.50 0.04
CA SER A 130 6.46 -5.27 -0.72
C SER A 130 6.10 -4.06 0.12
N VAL A 131 7.01 -3.09 0.18
CA VAL A 131 6.83 -1.85 0.94
C VAL A 131 6.71 -0.67 -0.02
N ILE A 132 5.75 0.21 0.24
CA ILE A 132 5.60 1.48 -0.47
C ILE A 132 5.54 2.64 0.51
N ASP A 133 5.99 3.80 0.07
CA ASP A 133 5.79 5.06 0.77
C ASP A 133 4.46 5.69 0.34
N VAL A 134 3.63 6.02 1.32
CA VAL A 134 2.36 6.74 1.15
C VAL A 134 2.51 8.12 1.77
N SER A 135 2.34 9.16 0.96
CA SER A 135 2.31 10.55 1.40
C SER A 135 0.89 11.08 1.37
N VAL A 136 0.44 11.65 2.49
CA VAL A 136 -0.86 12.31 2.61
C VAL A 136 -0.61 13.81 2.68
N VAL A 137 -1.10 14.52 1.66
CA VAL A 137 -0.96 15.98 1.55
C VAL A 137 -2.28 16.66 1.88
N SER A 138 -2.24 17.82 2.52
CA SER A 138 -3.46 18.60 2.79
C SER A 138 -4.18 18.97 1.49
N GLU A 139 -5.52 19.04 1.52
CA GLU A 139 -6.30 19.43 0.36
C GLU A 139 -6.01 20.89 0.00
N PRO A 140 -5.53 21.20 -1.21
CA PRO A 140 -5.29 22.59 -1.59
C PRO A 140 -6.63 23.33 -1.63
N THR A 141 -6.67 24.47 -0.97
CA THR A 141 -7.87 25.27 -0.77
C THR A 141 -7.58 26.73 -1.04
N SER A 142 -8.33 27.32 -1.95
CA SER A 142 -8.19 28.72 -2.34
C SER A 142 -8.61 29.66 -1.22
N THR A 143 -7.73 30.59 -0.84
CA THR A 143 -8.07 31.62 0.15
C THR A 143 -9.25 32.47 -0.30
N ARG A 144 -9.38 32.72 -1.61
CA ARG A 144 -10.49 33.49 -2.20
C ARG A 144 -11.81 32.75 -2.03
N SER A 145 -11.86 31.48 -2.42
CA SER A 145 -13.06 30.64 -2.27
C SER A 145 -13.51 30.57 -0.81
N LEU A 146 -12.58 30.35 0.12
CA LEU A 146 -12.93 30.26 1.53
C LEU A 146 -13.45 31.57 2.10
N THR A 147 -12.84 32.71 1.74
CA THR A 147 -13.37 34.01 2.17
C THR A 147 -14.77 34.27 1.61
N ALA A 148 -15.02 33.96 0.34
CA ALA A 148 -16.35 34.10 -0.26
C ALA A 148 -17.39 33.18 0.42
N ASP A 149 -17.02 31.95 0.74
CA ASP A 149 -17.89 31.02 1.47
C ASP A 149 -18.19 31.53 2.88
N VAL A 150 -17.18 31.95 3.65
CA VAL A 150 -17.37 32.46 5.02
C VAL A 150 -18.31 33.67 5.06
N PHE A 151 -18.16 34.62 4.13
CA PHE A 151 -19.00 35.83 4.10
C PHE A 151 -20.36 35.65 3.43
N SER A 152 -20.60 34.52 2.75
CA SER A 152 -21.91 34.19 2.16
C SER A 152 -22.80 33.36 3.11
N LYS A 153 -22.26 32.90 4.24
CA LYS A 153 -23.00 32.20 5.30
C LYS A 153 -23.84 33.18 6.12
N ALA A 154 -24.99 32.70 6.59
CA ALA A 154 -25.83 33.46 7.53
C ALA A 154 -25.14 33.58 8.89
N GLU A 155 -25.49 34.60 9.67
CA GLU A 155 -24.90 34.87 11.00
C GLU A 155 -25.05 33.70 12.00
N ASP A 156 -26.02 32.80 11.76
CA ASP A 156 -26.30 31.61 12.59
C ASP A 156 -25.81 30.29 11.93
N SER A 157 -24.82 30.38 11.04
CA SER A 157 -24.26 29.18 10.41
C SER A 157 -23.25 28.48 11.32
N GLU A 158 -23.20 27.15 11.25
CA GLU A 158 -22.16 26.35 11.91
C GLU A 158 -20.75 26.83 11.52
N PRO A 159 -19.78 26.82 12.45
CA PRO A 159 -18.38 27.15 12.16
C PRO A 159 -17.82 26.28 11.02
N MET A 160 -16.99 26.88 10.17
CA MET A 160 -16.28 26.15 9.12
C MET A 160 -14.98 25.56 9.65
N GLU A 161 -14.77 24.26 9.46
CA GLU A 161 -13.53 23.57 9.81
C GLU A 161 -12.40 23.94 8.83
N LEU A 162 -11.22 24.26 9.37
CA LEU A 162 -10.00 24.55 8.59
C LEU A 162 -8.97 23.40 8.62
N THR A 163 -9.25 22.34 9.38
CA THR A 163 -8.35 21.20 9.53
C THR A 163 -8.21 20.47 8.19
N GLY A 164 -7.02 19.95 7.87
CA GLY A 164 -6.79 19.19 6.63
C GLY A 164 -6.69 20.04 5.36
N LYS A 165 -6.97 21.36 5.44
CA LYS A 165 -6.90 22.30 4.31
C LYS A 165 -5.51 22.93 4.21
N GLY A 166 -4.90 22.89 3.03
CA GLY A 166 -3.69 23.64 2.68
C GLY A 166 -4.09 24.90 1.92
N PHE A 167 -3.70 26.09 2.39
CA PHE A 167 -4.11 27.33 1.75
C PHE A 167 -3.17 27.70 0.61
N ILE A 168 -3.75 27.90 -0.59
CA ILE A 168 -3.02 28.41 -1.75
C ILE A 168 -3.42 29.87 -2.03
N PRO A 169 -2.45 30.76 -2.30
CA PRO A 169 -2.74 32.13 -2.67
C PRO A 169 -3.44 32.18 -4.04
N ASP A 170 -4.23 33.23 -4.27
CA ASP A 170 -5.03 33.42 -5.49
C ASP A 170 -4.20 33.30 -6.78
N ALA A 171 -2.94 33.76 -6.77
CA ALA A 171 -2.03 33.65 -7.91
C ALA A 171 -1.61 32.20 -8.26
N ALA A 172 -1.75 31.25 -7.35
CA ALA A 172 -1.50 29.82 -7.60
C ALA A 172 -2.77 29.07 -8.05
N ASP A 173 -3.95 29.61 -7.74
CA ASP A 173 -5.27 29.08 -8.13
C ASP A 173 -5.72 29.63 -9.50
N ASP A 174 -5.51 30.94 -9.71
CA ASP A 174 -5.70 31.66 -10.96
C ASP A 174 -4.45 32.53 -11.25
N PRO A 175 -3.49 32.03 -12.06
CA PRO A 175 -2.29 32.80 -12.40
C PRO A 175 -2.59 34.05 -13.24
N THR A 176 -3.80 34.17 -13.80
CA THR A 176 -4.24 35.33 -14.60
C THR A 176 -5.04 36.35 -13.78
N ALA A 177 -5.30 36.08 -12.50
CA ALA A 177 -6.06 36.97 -11.62
C ALA A 177 -5.45 38.39 -11.57
N PHE A 178 -4.12 38.49 -11.59
CA PHE A 178 -3.41 39.77 -11.64
C PHE A 178 -3.45 40.43 -13.03
N ASP A 179 -3.44 39.66 -14.12
CA ASP A 179 -3.52 40.19 -15.50
C ASP A 179 -4.89 40.82 -15.77
N ALA A 180 -5.96 40.23 -15.24
CA ALA A 180 -7.31 40.78 -15.30
C ALA A 180 -7.47 42.10 -14.51
N LEU A 181 -6.64 42.30 -13.47
CA LEU A 181 -6.59 43.55 -12.72
C LEU A 181 -5.79 44.62 -13.47
N ILE A 182 -4.66 44.27 -14.08
CA ILE A 182 -3.82 45.21 -14.85
C ILE A 182 -4.59 45.75 -16.07
N ASN A 183 -5.34 44.89 -16.76
CA ASN A 183 -6.16 45.28 -17.92
C ASN A 183 -7.35 46.21 -17.59
N GLN A 184 -7.68 46.42 -16.31
CA GLN A 184 -8.66 47.41 -15.87
C GLN A 184 -8.05 48.80 -15.62
N ILE A 185 -6.72 48.92 -15.63
CA ILE A 185 -5.99 50.16 -15.30
C ILE A 185 -5.32 50.75 -16.56
N THR A 186 -5.05 49.94 -17.58
CA THR A 186 -4.70 50.42 -18.93
C THR A 186 -5.96 50.78 -19.72
N PRO A 187 -6.08 52.04 -20.22
CA PRO A 187 -7.23 52.51 -20.99
C PRO A 187 -7.35 51.84 -22.38
#